data_AF-A0A328EIQ9-F1
#
_entry.id   AF-A0A328EIQ9-F1
#
_cell.length_a   1.000
_cell.length_b   1.000
_cell.length_c   1.000
_cell.angle_alpha   90.00
_cell.angle_beta   90.00
_cell.angle_gamma   90.00
#
_symmetry.space_group_name_H-M   'P 1'
#
loop_
_entity.id
_entity.type
_entity.pdbx_description
1 polymer ?
#
loop_
_entity_poly.entity_id
_entity_poly.type
_entity_poly.pdbx_seq_one_letter_code
_entity_poly.pdbx_strand_id
1 'polypeptide(L)'
;MTKKEFMLQIINFLPDRKMGRGLKALIENNQLSPEVFEKLYEIFRQSIHTTYTEVQKAEFKEKLQKIEAMKQQEAQKSEEEIVDLDTMLDAL
;
A
#
# COMPACT_ATOMS: atom_id res chain seq x y z
N MET A 1 -8.74 28.26 -9.93
CA MET A 1 -8.41 26.91 -10.41
C MET A 1 -9.43 26.52 -11.47
N THR A 2 -8.98 26.20 -12.68
CA THR A 2 -9.81 25.77 -13.80
C THR A 2 -10.15 24.28 -13.69
N LYS A 3 -11.21 23.82 -14.39
CA LYS A 3 -11.53 22.38 -14.47
C LYS A 3 -10.33 21.57 -14.97
N LYS A 4 -9.59 22.08 -15.95
CA LYS A 4 -8.38 21.45 -16.49
C LYS A 4 -7.28 21.26 -15.44
N GLU A 5 -7.00 22.31 -14.66
CA GLU A 5 -6.01 22.25 -13.58
C GLU A 5 -6.41 21.24 -12.48
N PHE A 6 -7.69 21.21 -12.11
CA PHE A 6 -8.22 20.25 -11.15
C PHE A 6 -8.06 18.80 -11.64
N MET A 7 -8.40 18.53 -12.90
CA MET A 7 -8.24 17.20 -13.51
C MET A 7 -6.77 16.75 -13.52
N LEU A 8 -5.84 17.65 -13.84
CA LEU A 8 -4.39 17.37 -13.81
C LEU A 8 -3.87 17.08 -12.41
N GLN A 9 -4.40 17.76 -11.39
CA GLN A 9 -4.05 17.46 -9.99
C GLN A 9 -4.53 16.06 -9.59
N ILE A 10 -5.77 15.70 -9.92
CA ILE A 10 -6.36 14.39 -9.60
C ILE A 10 -5.53 13.24 -10.18
N ILE A 11 -5.03 13.39 -11.40
CA ILE A 11 -4.22 12.35 -12.05
C ILE A 11 -2.96 12.00 -11.24
N ASN A 12 -2.36 12.97 -10.53
CA ASN A 12 -1.17 12.72 -9.72
C ASN A 12 -1.45 11.82 -8.50
N PHE A 13 -2.72 11.71 -8.11
CA PHE A 13 -3.16 10.83 -7.02
C PHE A 13 -3.57 9.43 -7.50
N LEU A 14 -3.56 9.17 -8.80
CA LEU A 14 -3.81 7.83 -9.32
C LEU A 14 -2.60 6.92 -8.99
N PRO A 15 -2.82 5.73 -8.42
CA PRO A 15 -1.74 4.83 -8.05
C PRO A 15 -1.05 4.20 -9.27
N ASP A 16 -1.74 4.09 -10.41
CA ASP A 16 -1.13 3.63 -11.67
C ASP A 16 -0.60 4.81 -12.51
N ARG A 17 0.73 4.93 -12.53
CA ARG A 17 1.48 5.92 -13.32
C ARG A 17 1.33 5.77 -14.84
N LYS A 18 0.93 4.61 -15.38
CA LYS A 18 0.71 4.43 -16.82
C LYS A 18 -0.63 5.04 -17.25
N MET A 19 -1.69 4.78 -16.50
CA MET A 19 -3.00 5.40 -16.75
C MET A 19 -2.96 6.90 -16.58
N GLY A 20 -2.29 7.39 -15.53
CA GLY A 20 -2.17 8.82 -15.31
C GLY A 20 -1.49 9.55 -16.48
N ARG A 21 -0.49 8.93 -17.12
CA ARG A 21 0.15 9.48 -18.33
C ARG A 21 -0.82 9.57 -19.52
N GLY A 22 -1.63 8.55 -19.75
CA GLY A 22 -2.62 8.54 -20.83
C GLY A 22 -3.69 9.63 -20.64
N LEU A 23 -4.27 9.71 -19.43
CA LEU A 23 -5.30 10.72 -19.11
C LEU A 23 -4.74 12.14 -19.17
N LYS A 24 -3.50 12.34 -18.72
CA LYS A 24 -2.82 13.64 -18.80
C LYS A 24 -2.74 14.15 -20.23
N ALA A 25 -2.32 13.31 -21.18
CA ALA A 25 -2.23 13.70 -22.58
C ALA A 25 -3.60 14.10 -23.17
N LEU A 26 -4.66 13.36 -22.83
CA LEU A 26 -6.02 13.66 -23.29
C LEU A 26 -6.54 15.00 -22.73
N ILE A 27 -6.22 15.31 -21.47
CA ILE A 27 -6.62 16.56 -20.81
C ILE A 27 -5.81 17.76 -21.32
N GLU A 28 -4.51 17.60 -21.52
CA GLU A 28 -3.65 18.65 -22.05
C GLU A 28 -4.08 19.05 -23.47
N ASN A 29 -4.49 18.07 -24.29
CA ASN A 29 -4.98 18.29 -25.65
C ASN A 29 -6.47 18.67 -25.74
N ASN A 30 -7.16 18.89 -24.60
CA ASN A 30 -8.61 19.15 -24.55
C ASN A 30 -9.47 18.07 -25.27
N GLN A 31 -8.96 16.84 -25.37
CA GLN A 31 -9.62 15.69 -25.99
C GLN A 31 -10.51 14.93 -25.00
N LEU A 32 -10.52 15.34 -23.73
CA LEU A 32 -11.35 14.76 -22.68
C LEU A 32 -12.30 15.83 -22.14
N SER A 33 -13.60 15.56 -22.23
CA SER A 33 -14.59 16.45 -21.60
C SER A 33 -14.54 16.28 -20.07
N PRO A 34 -14.86 17.33 -19.31
CA PRO A 34 -14.94 17.24 -17.86
C PRO A 34 -15.91 16.16 -17.36
N GLU A 35 -17.09 16.00 -17.99
CA GLU A 35 -18.05 14.96 -17.56
C GLU A 35 -17.50 13.54 -17.78
N VAL A 36 -16.77 13.32 -18.88
CA VAL A 36 -16.14 12.03 -19.16
C VAL A 36 -15.03 11.75 -18.16
N PHE A 37 -14.23 12.77 -17.82
CA PHE A 37 -13.19 12.64 -16.80
C PHE A 37 -13.77 12.29 -15.42
N GLU A 38 -14.85 12.95 -14.99
CA GLU A 38 -15.49 12.68 -13.70
C GLU A 38 -15.97 11.22 -13.60
N LYS A 39 -16.63 10.71 -14.64
CA LYS A 39 -17.06 9.30 -14.69
C LYS A 39 -15.87 8.34 -14.67
N LEU A 40 -14.83 8.61 -15.45
CA LEU A 40 -13.61 7.81 -15.44
C LEU A 40 -12.98 7.81 -14.05
N TYR A 41 -12.88 8.98 -13.42
CA TYR A 41 -12.35 9.13 -12.08
C TYR A 41 -13.16 8.35 -11.04
N GLU A 42 -14.49 8.35 -11.11
CA GLU A 42 -15.33 7.54 -10.21
C GLU A 42 -15.10 6.04 -10.40
N ILE A 43 -15.06 5.56 -11.64
CA ILE A 43 -14.77 4.15 -11.97
C ILE A 43 -13.38 3.76 -11.43
N PHE A 44 -12.39 4.64 -11.64
CA PHE A 44 -11.04 4.43 -11.13
C PHE A 44 -11.01 4.41 -9.62
N ARG A 45 -11.65 5.36 -8.95
CA ARG A 45 -11.71 5.43 -7.49
C ARG A 45 -12.34 4.16 -6.91
N GLN A 46 -13.44 3.68 -7.48
CA GLN A 46 -14.09 2.45 -7.03
C GLN A 46 -13.20 1.23 -7.27
N SER A 47 -12.67 1.08 -8.49
CA SER A 47 -11.84 -0.07 -8.87
C SER A 47 -10.53 -0.12 -8.08
N ILE A 48 -9.84 1.02 -7.95
CA ILE A 48 -8.62 1.16 -7.16
C ILE A 48 -8.91 0.95 -5.68
N HIS A 49 -10.00 1.49 -5.14
CA HIS A 49 -10.34 1.25 -3.74
C HIS A 49 -10.53 -0.24 -3.47
N THR A 50 -11.21 -0.96 -4.35
CA THR A 50 -11.36 -2.42 -4.23
C THR A 50 -10.00 -3.12 -4.35
N THR A 51 -9.26 -2.89 -5.44
CA THR A 51 -8.01 -3.63 -5.69
C THR A 51 -6.89 -3.27 -4.71
N TYR A 52 -6.65 -1.99 -4.43
CA TYR A 52 -5.59 -1.58 -3.51
C TYR A 52 -5.93 -1.83 -2.05
N THR A 53 -7.18 -1.64 -1.61
CA THR A 53 -7.51 -1.86 -0.19
C THR A 53 -7.49 -3.34 0.16
N GLU A 54 -7.94 -4.22 -0.75
CA GLU A 54 -7.91 -5.67 -0.51
C GLU A 54 -6.50 -6.24 -0.58
N VAL A 55 -5.72 -5.87 -1.60
CA VAL A 55 -4.33 -6.33 -1.72
C VAL A 55 -3.45 -5.76 -0.60
N GLN A 56 -3.58 -4.47 -0.27
CA GLN A 56 -2.81 -3.90 0.85
C GLN A 56 -3.23 -4.47 2.21
N LYS A 57 -4.53 -4.77 2.43
CA LYS A 57 -4.96 -5.46 3.65
C LYS A 57 -4.39 -6.88 3.73
N ALA A 58 -4.34 -7.60 2.61
CA ALA A 58 -3.75 -8.93 2.56
C ALA A 58 -2.24 -8.88 2.85
N GLU A 59 -1.50 -7.99 2.20
CA GLU A 59 -0.07 -7.79 2.44
C GLU A 59 0.23 -7.30 3.87
N PHE A 60 -0.61 -6.43 4.43
CA PHE A 60 -0.47 -5.96 5.80
C PHE A 60 -0.72 -7.07 6.82
N LYS A 61 -1.74 -7.92 6.59
CA LYS A 61 -2.02 -9.09 7.43
C LYS A 61 -0.85 -10.09 7.38
N GLU A 62 -0.28 -10.33 6.21
CA GLU A 62 0.87 -11.22 6.06
C GLU A 62 2.12 -10.67 6.79
N LYS A 63 2.36 -9.35 6.71
CA LYS A 63 3.44 -8.70 7.46
C LYS A 63 3.24 -8.79 8.97
N LEU A 64 2.01 -8.60 9.46
CA LEU A 64 1.70 -8.75 10.89
C LEU A 64 1.98 -10.19 11.37
N GLN A 65 1.58 -11.20 10.61
CA GLN A 65 1.84 -12.61 10.95
C GLN A 65 3.34 -12.93 10.97
N LYS A 66 4.11 -12.38 10.02
CA LYS A 66 5.58 -12.53 10.02
C LYS A 66 6.24 -11.88 11.25
N ILE A 67 5.77 -10.70 11.66
CA ILE A 67 6.28 -10.01 12.85
C ILE A 67 5.92 -10.78 14.13
N GLU A 68 4.70 -11.31 14.25
CA GLU A 68 4.32 -12.16 15.38
C GLU A 68 5.15 -13.45 15.44
N ALA A 69 5.39 -14.09 14.30
CA ALA A 69 6.23 -15.29 14.22
C ALA A 69 7.69 -15.00 14.63
N MET A 70 8.26 -13.87 14.18
CA MET A 70 9.60 -13.45 14.59
C MET A 70 9.69 -13.17 16.09
N LYS A 71 8.69 -12.50 16.68
CA LYS A 71 8.64 -12.25 18.13
C LYS A 71 8.55 -13.54 18.95
N GLN A 72 7.77 -14.52 18.50
CA GLN A 72 7.70 -15.82 19.16
C GLN A 72 9.03 -16.58 19.06
N GLN A 73 9.70 -16.48 17.92
CA GLN A 73 11.01 -17.11 17.71
C GLN A 73 12.12 -16.42 18.54
N GLU A 74 12.06 -15.09 18.68
CA GLU A 74 12.95 -14.33 19.57
C GLU A 74 12.68 -14.63 21.05
N ALA A 75 11.43 -14.78 21.46
CA ALA A 75 11.07 -15.18 22.82
C ALA A 75 11.60 -16.59 23.17
N GLN A 76 11.47 -17.54 22.24
CA GLN A 76 12.01 -18.89 22.41
C GLN A 76 13.54 -18.90 22.49
N LYS A 77 14.23 -18.15 21.62
CA LYS A 77 15.69 -18.01 21.68
C LYS A 77 16.16 -17.36 22.97
N SER A 78 15.43 -16.36 23.45
CA SER A 78 15.76 -15.68 24.70
C SER A 78 15.55 -16.59 25.92
N GLU A 79 14.55 -17.46 25.91
CA GLU A 79 14.36 -18.47 26.97
C GLU A 79 15.46 -19.54 26.94
N GLU A 80 15.87 -20.01 25.76
CA GLU A 80 16.98 -20.97 25.61
C GLU A 80 18.32 -20.38 26.07
N GLU A 81 18.63 -19.11 25.75
CA GLU A 81 19.85 -18.45 26.23
C GLU A 81 19.86 -18.20 27.75
N ILE A 82 18.72 -17.88 28.36
CA ILE A 82 18.60 -17.72 29.81
C ILE A 82 18.80 -19.07 30.53
N VAL A 83 18.22 -20.14 30.01
CA VAL A 83 18.40 -21.49 30.55
C VAL A 83 19.86 -21.94 30.42
N ASP A 84 20.53 -21.68 29.30
CA ASP A 84 21.95 -22.02 29.11
C ASP A 84 22.85 -21.26 30.11
N LEU A 85 22.59 -19.96 30.34
CA LEU A 85 23.33 -19.16 31.31
C LEU A 85 23.12 -19.60 32.76
N ASP A 86 21.90 -19.96 33.16
CA ASP A 86 21.62 -20.51 34.50
C ASP A 86 22.32 -21.87 34.68
N THR A 87 22.35 -22.72 33.64
CA THR A 87 23.05 -24.02 33.71
C THR A 87 24.56 -23.86 33.83
N MET A 88 25.15 -22.85 33.19
CA MET A 88 26.58 -22.52 33.33
C MET A 88 26.93 -21.91 34.69
N LEU A 89 26.00 -21.20 35.33
CA LEU A 89 26.16 -20.64 36.68
C LEU A 89 26.04 -21.71 37.77
N ASP A 90 25.16 -22.69 37.61
CA ASP A 90 25.00 -23.82 38.55
C ASP A 90 26.15 -24.86 38.46
N ALA A 91 26.92 -24.85 37.38
CA ALA A 91 28.05 -25.76 37.15
C ALA A 91 29.40 -25.24 37.71
N LEU A 92 29.39 -24.15 38.49
CA LEU A 92 30.56 -23.44 39.04
C LEU A 92 30.57 -23.53 40.59
#